data_AF-A0A961Q2U2-F1
#
_entry.id   AF-A0A961Q2U2-F1
#
_cell.length_a   1.000
_cell.length_b   1.000
_cell.length_c   1.000
_cell.angle_alpha   90.00
_cell.angle_beta   90.00
_cell.angle_gamma   90.00
#
_symmetry.space_group_name_H-M   'P 1'
#
loop_
_entity.id
_entity.type
_entity.pdbx_description
1 polymer ?
#
loop_
_entity_poly.entity_id
_entity_poly.type
_entity_poly.pdbx_seq_one_letter_code
_entity_poly.pdbx_strand_id
1 'polypeptide(L)'
;LQDMADALTALNVPASGGFGTAAQSLGSLQATFLGQIGSAREVSDQAVSFAAARFSAANSQVLEEGVDSDQEIQRLMLIEQAYAANARMMEVVDEMMQALMRI
;
A
#
# COMPACT_ATOMS: atom_id res chain seq x y z
N LEU A 1 56.20 -8.02 3.76
CA LEU A 1 55.09 -7.35 4.47
C LEU A 1 55.08 -5.85 4.18
N GLN A 2 56.22 -5.18 4.20
CA GLN A 2 56.36 -3.76 3.87
C GLN A 2 55.88 -3.44 2.44
N ASP A 3 56.32 -4.21 1.45
CA ASP A 3 55.90 -4.04 0.05
C ASP A 3 54.37 -4.12 -0.15
N MET A 4 53.67 -4.90 0.68
CA MET A 4 52.22 -5.05 0.58
C MET A 4 51.48 -3.87 1.22
N ALA A 5 52.04 -3.30 2.30
CA ALA A 5 51.53 -2.07 2.90
C ALA A 5 51.78 -0.85 1.98
N ASP A 6 52.93 -0.82 1.31
CA ASP A 6 53.25 0.21 0.32
C ASP A 6 52.32 0.11 -0.90
N ALA A 7 52.04 -1.10 -1.38
CA ALA A 7 51.08 -1.32 -2.46
C ALA A 7 49.63 -0.89 -2.11
N LEU A 8 49.21 -1.02 -0.84
CA LEU A 8 47.88 -0.60 -0.39
C LEU A 8 47.72 0.92 -0.29
N THR A 9 48.81 1.62 0.01
CA THR A 9 48.85 3.08 0.14
C THR A 9 49.22 3.79 -1.17
N ALA A 10 49.77 3.06 -2.14
CA ALA A 10 50.06 3.57 -3.47
C ALA A 10 48.82 4.17 -4.14
N LEU A 11 48.96 5.41 -4.58
CA LEU A 11 47.94 6.17 -5.27
C LEU A 11 47.97 5.80 -6.75
N ASN A 12 46.91 5.15 -7.24
CA ASN A 12 46.76 4.77 -8.63
C ASN A 12 45.49 5.38 -9.21
N VAL A 13 45.54 5.81 -10.48
CA VAL A 13 44.34 6.29 -11.17
C VAL A 13 43.47 5.07 -11.51
N PRO A 14 42.22 4.99 -11.02
CA PRO A 14 41.33 3.88 -11.33
C PRO A 14 41.04 3.83 -12.83
N ALA A 15 41.20 2.66 -13.45
CA ALA A 15 40.94 2.49 -14.88
C ALA A 15 39.43 2.48 -15.22
N SER A 16 38.56 2.34 -14.21
CA SER A 16 37.10 2.28 -14.37
C SER A 16 36.45 3.63 -14.05
N GLY A 17 35.61 4.12 -14.98
CA GLY A 17 35.01 5.46 -14.89
C GLY A 17 34.08 5.69 -13.69
N GLY A 18 33.63 4.63 -13.01
CA GLY A 18 32.77 4.73 -11.82
C GLY A 18 33.46 5.20 -10.54
N PHE A 19 34.78 5.37 -10.54
CA PHE A 19 35.57 5.78 -9.36
C PHE A 19 36.30 7.11 -9.54
N GLY A 20 35.96 7.86 -10.60
CA GLY A 20 36.57 9.15 -10.92
C GLY A 20 37.95 9.03 -11.58
N THR A 21 38.56 10.18 -11.85
CA THR A 21 39.85 10.29 -12.58
C THR A 21 41.03 10.66 -11.68
N ALA A 22 40.79 10.83 -10.37
CA ALA A 22 41.82 11.16 -9.40
C ALA A 22 42.58 9.89 -8.96
N ALA A 23 43.87 10.04 -8.65
CA ALA A 23 44.64 8.94 -8.09
C ALA A 23 44.13 8.61 -6.67
N GLN A 24 43.82 7.34 -6.42
CA GLN A 24 43.23 6.85 -5.18
C GLN A 24 44.01 5.65 -4.67
N SER A 25 44.07 5.50 -3.34
CA SER A 25 44.61 4.28 -2.72
C SER A 25 43.56 3.16 -2.76
N LEU A 26 44.00 1.92 -2.56
CA LEU A 26 43.08 0.78 -2.50
C LEU A 26 42.05 0.92 -1.36
N GLY A 27 42.46 1.49 -0.22
CA GLY A 27 41.56 1.74 0.91
C GLY A 27 40.45 2.74 0.57
N SER A 28 40.79 3.85 -0.12
CA SER A 28 39.78 4.82 -0.57
C SER A 28 38.83 4.22 -1.60
N LEU A 29 39.33 3.42 -2.54
CA LEU A 29 38.49 2.74 -3.54
C LEU A 29 37.51 1.77 -2.90
N GLN A 30 37.95 1.00 -1.91
CA GLN A 30 37.09 0.09 -1.17
C GLN A 30 35.98 0.85 -0.42
N ALA A 31 36.30 1.97 0.21
CA ALA A 31 35.32 2.81 0.88
C ALA A 31 34.29 3.38 -0.10
N THR A 32 34.72 3.88 -1.27
CA THR A 32 33.82 4.35 -2.33
C THR A 32 32.93 3.24 -2.85
N PHE A 33 33.47 2.04 -3.09
CA PHE A 33 32.72 0.89 -3.56
C PHE A 33 31.63 0.45 -2.57
N LEU A 34 31.97 0.35 -1.29
CA LEU A 34 31.00 0.07 -0.22
C LEU A 34 29.93 1.17 -0.15
N GLY A 35 30.31 2.44 -0.31
CA GLY A 35 29.37 3.55 -0.37
C GLY A 35 28.40 3.44 -1.55
N GLN A 36 28.88 3.06 -2.74
CA GLN A 36 28.04 2.85 -3.92
C GLN A 36 27.06 1.70 -3.72
N ILE A 37 27.50 0.57 -3.15
CA ILE A 37 26.61 -0.55 -2.81
C ILE A 37 25.55 -0.12 -1.80
N GLY A 38 25.95 0.59 -0.74
CA GLY A 38 25.03 1.11 0.27
C GLY A 38 23.99 2.04 -0.33
N SER A 39 24.42 2.98 -1.19
CA SER A 39 23.51 3.90 -1.89
C SER A 39 22.56 3.19 -2.85
N ALA A 40 23.06 2.21 -3.63
CA ALA A 40 22.22 1.43 -4.53
C ALA A 40 21.17 0.60 -3.76
N ARG A 41 21.57 0.04 -2.60
CA ARG A 41 20.65 -0.67 -1.72
C ARG A 41 19.58 0.27 -1.15
N GLU A 42 19.95 1.44 -0.66
CA GLU A 42 19.00 2.42 -0.11
C GLU A 42 17.93 2.81 -1.14
N VAL A 43 18.34 3.08 -2.38
CA VAL A 43 17.41 3.40 -3.48
C VAL A 43 16.46 2.23 -3.77
N SER A 44 16.97 0.99 -3.75
CA SER A 44 16.15 -0.21 -3.91
C SER A 44 15.15 -0.39 -2.76
N ASP A 45 15.62 -0.25 -1.52
CA ASP A 45 14.79 -0.40 -0.32
C ASP A 45 13.69 0.67 -0.29
N GLN A 46 14.00 1.91 -0.71
CA GLN A 46 13.01 2.98 -0.83
C GLN A 46 11.96 2.68 -1.90
N ALA A 47 12.35 2.13 -3.06
CA ALA A 47 11.41 1.76 -4.12
C ALA A 47 10.45 0.65 -3.66
N VAL A 48 10.97 -0.38 -2.98
CA VAL A 48 10.16 -1.48 -2.43
C VAL A 48 9.21 -0.98 -1.35
N SER A 49 9.70 -0.14 -0.43
CA SER A 49 8.89 0.45 0.64
C SER A 49 7.75 1.30 0.09
N PHE A 50 8.04 2.14 -0.91
CA PHE A 50 7.01 2.95 -1.57
C PHE A 50 5.95 2.10 -2.27
N ALA A 51 6.36 1.06 -3.00
CA ALA A 51 5.43 0.14 -3.66
C ALA A 51 4.55 -0.60 -2.64
N ALA A 52 5.13 -1.08 -1.53
CA ALA A 52 4.40 -1.74 -0.46
C ALA A 52 3.40 -0.81 0.23
N ALA A 53 3.79 0.44 0.51
CA ALA A 53 2.91 1.44 1.10
C ALA A 53 1.73 1.77 0.17
N ARG A 54 1.98 1.92 -1.13
CA ARG A 54 0.94 2.18 -2.12
C ARG A 54 -0.02 1.01 -2.27
N PHE A 55 0.49 -0.23 -2.27
CA PHE A 55 -0.35 -1.43 -2.30
C PHE A 55 -1.22 -1.53 -1.05
N SER A 56 -0.64 -1.32 0.14
CA SER A 56 -1.37 -1.32 1.40
C SER A 56 -2.48 -0.27 1.42
N ALA A 57 -2.18 0.96 1.01
CA ALA A 57 -3.16 2.05 0.95
C ALA A 57 -4.32 1.74 -0.02
N ALA A 58 -4.02 1.20 -1.21
CA ALA A 58 -5.04 0.81 -2.18
C ALA A 58 -5.90 -0.35 -1.64
N ASN A 59 -5.28 -1.34 -0.99
CA ASN A 59 -6.01 -2.44 -0.38
C ASN A 59 -6.92 -1.96 0.75
N SER A 60 -6.45 -1.07 1.63
CA SER A 60 -7.28 -0.47 2.68
C SER A 60 -8.50 0.26 2.12
N GLN A 61 -8.34 1.04 1.04
CA GLN A 61 -9.48 1.71 0.39
C GLN A 61 -10.52 0.73 -0.15
N VAL A 62 -10.09 -0.35 -0.79
CA VAL A 62 -11.00 -1.38 -1.30
C VAL A 62 -11.76 -2.09 -0.18
N LEU A 63 -11.09 -2.37 0.94
CA LEU A 63 -11.75 -3.00 2.10
C LEU A 63 -12.75 -2.05 2.76
N GLU A 64 -12.44 -0.76 2.85
CA GLU A 64 -13.31 0.25 3.44
C GLU A 64 -14.60 0.42 2.62
N GLU A 65 -14.50 0.53 1.29
CA GLU A 65 -15.67 0.61 0.39
C GLU A 65 -16.57 -0.64 0.46
N GLY A 66 -15.99 -1.83 0.62
CA GLY A 66 -16.76 -3.08 0.69
C GLY A 66 -17.59 -3.22 1.98
N VAL A 67 -17.01 -2.85 3.13
CA VAL A 67 -17.67 -3.00 4.44
C VAL A 67 -18.85 -2.04 4.58
N ASP A 68 -18.71 -0.80 4.08
CA ASP A 68 -19.78 0.19 4.14
C ASP A 68 -20.94 -0.19 3.19
N SER A 69 -20.63 -0.76 2.02
CA SER A 69 -21.65 -1.26 1.10
C SER A 69 -22.47 -2.39 1.72
N ASP A 70 -21.85 -3.36 2.39
CA ASP A 70 -22.58 -4.47 3.02
C ASP A 70 -23.50 -3.98 4.16
N GLN A 71 -23.04 -3.01 4.95
CA GLN A 71 -23.87 -2.39 5.99
C GLN A 71 -25.04 -1.60 5.41
N GLU A 72 -24.82 -0.82 4.36
CA GLU A 72 -25.88 -0.04 3.72
C GLU A 72 -26.94 -0.95 3.08
N ILE A 73 -26.54 -2.02 2.39
CA ILE A 73 -27.47 -2.99 1.82
C ILE A 73 -28.28 -3.69 2.92
N GLN A 74 -27.67 -4.05 4.05
CA GLN A 74 -28.41 -4.61 5.19
C GLN A 74 -29.44 -3.62 5.74
N ARG A 75 -29.08 -2.34 5.82
CA ARG A 75 -29.99 -1.27 6.26
C ARG A 75 -31.17 -1.10 5.29
N LEU A 76 -30.91 -1.10 3.99
CA LEU A 76 -31.94 -1.01 2.97
C LEU A 76 -32.89 -2.21 3.01
N MET A 77 -32.38 -3.43 3.22
CA MET A 77 -33.25 -4.62 3.38
C MET A 77 -34.20 -4.49 4.57
N LEU A 78 -33.73 -3.96 5.70
CA LEU A 78 -34.60 -3.72 6.86
C LEU A 78 -35.68 -2.68 6.55
N ILE A 79 -35.33 -1.63 5.81
CA ILE A 79 -36.29 -0.60 5.35
C ILE A 79 -37.33 -1.22 4.42
N GLU A 80 -36.91 -2.02 3.42
CA GLU A 80 -37.82 -2.70 2.52
C GLU A 80 -38.77 -3.64 3.27
N GLN A 81 -38.26 -4.41 4.22
CA GLN A 81 -39.08 -5.31 5.03
C GLN A 81 -40.11 -4.55 5.87
N ALA A 82 -39.71 -3.45 6.50
CA ALA A 82 -40.61 -2.58 7.25
C ALA A 82 -41.68 -1.98 6.34
N TYR A 83 -41.31 -1.54 5.13
CA TYR A 83 -42.23 -0.97 4.16
C TYR A 83 -43.23 -2.02 3.65
N ALA A 84 -42.78 -3.24 3.35
CA ALA A 84 -43.63 -4.36 2.96
C ALA A 84 -44.59 -4.77 4.09
N ALA A 85 -44.14 -4.73 5.35
CA ALA A 85 -44.99 -4.99 6.51
C ALA A 85 -46.07 -3.90 6.68
N ASN A 86 -45.70 -2.62 6.50
CA ASN A 86 -46.64 -1.51 6.55
C ASN A 86 -47.70 -1.61 5.46
N ALA A 87 -47.31 -2.03 4.24
CA ALA A 87 -48.25 -2.26 3.14
C ALA A 87 -49.26 -3.37 3.48
N ARG A 88 -48.81 -4.52 4.00
CA ARG A 88 -49.70 -5.59 4.45
C ARG A 88 -50.64 -5.15 5.57
N MET A 89 -50.15 -4.37 6.53
CA MET A 89 -51.00 -3.84 7.60
C MET A 89 -52.11 -2.95 7.01
N MET A 90 -51.77 -2.09 6.05
CA MET A 90 -52.74 -1.25 5.35
C MET A 90 -53.79 -2.07 4.58
N GLU A 91 -53.38 -3.14 3.89
CA GLU A 91 -54.32 -4.06 3.22
C GLU A 91 -55.30 -4.69 4.20
N VAL A 92 -54.81 -5.18 5.34
CA VAL A 92 -55.67 -5.78 6.38
C VAL A 92 -56.64 -4.76 6.98
N VAL A 93 -56.18 -3.52 7.19
CA VAL A 93 -57.04 -2.44 7.66
C VAL A 93 -58.13 -2.10 6.64
N ASP A 94 -57.80 -2.08 5.34
CA ASP A 94 -58.78 -1.83 4.29
C ASP A 94 -59.84 -2.95 4.22
N GLU A 95 -59.42 -4.22 4.31
CA GLU A 95 -60.35 -5.35 4.38
C GLU A 95 -61.31 -5.27 5.58
N MET A 96 -60.79 -4.88 6.75
CA MET A 96 -61.60 -4.70 7.96
C MET A 96 -62.61 -3.56 7.79
N MET A 97 -62.20 -2.43 7.18
CA MET A 97 -63.08 -1.29 6.91
C MET A 97 -64.19 -1.64 5.91
N GLN A 98 -63.86 -2.39 4.85
CA GLN A 98 -64.86 -2.87 3.90
C GLN A 98 -65.86 -3.83 4.55
N ALA A 99 -65.40 -4.71 5.44
CA ALA A 99 -66.30 -5.60 6.19
C ALA A 99 -67.28 -4.82 7.08
N LEU A 100 -66.82 -3.74 7.73
CA LEU A 100 -67.67 -2.87 8.55
C LEU A 100 -68.70 -2.08 7.72
N MET A 101 -68.35 -1.62 6.52
CA MET A 101 -69.28 -0.92 5.61
C MET A 101 -70.37 -1.83 5.02
N ARG A 102 -70.18 -3.14 5.06
CA ARG A 102 -71.10 -4.14 4.47
C ARG A 102 -72.18 -4.61 5.45
N ILE A 103 -72.21 -4.06 6.66
CA ILE A 103 -73.19 -4.28 7.73
C ILE A 103 -74.05 -3.03 7.87
#